data_AF-A0A7V7SVF3-F1
#
_entry.id   AF-A0A7V7SVF3-F1
#
_cell.length_a   1.000
_cell.length_b   1.000
_cell.length_c   1.000
_cell.angle_alpha   90.00
_cell.angle_beta   90.00
_cell.angle_gamma   90.00
#
_symmetry.space_group_name_H-M   'P 1'
#
loop_
_entity.id
_entity.type
_entity.pdbx_description
1 polymer ?
#
loop_
_entity_poly.entity_id
_entity_poly.type
_entity_poly.pdbx_seq_one_letter_code
_entity_poly.pdbx_strand_id
1 'polypeptide(L)'
;MEEGPRGSLYLRFQNRDWTGEEIQFYSMGEDSIAALGTLQNERGESLSLAMHLGFGTGTSTFTLEGNVAVLRGELGSGTFRQAQYLRKFHPEIDTILFQEVPGSVNDEINVETGRLIRQAGYTTIVPEDGFIASGGVDLFAAGVRRIIHDGAQVGVHAWGDPFEDVVAQDLPRTHPAHRMQIQYFQEMLPNGPEFYFFTLQAAPFDDIHFMTRKEIQDWRLTTEP
;
A
#
# COMPACT_ATOMS: atom_id res chain seq x y z
N MET A 1 2.11 -10.12 18.37
CA MET A 1 0.90 -10.25 19.20
C MET A 1 1.29 -9.85 20.60
N GLU A 2 0.87 -8.66 20.99
CA GLU A 2 1.09 -8.08 22.31
C GLU A 2 -0.28 -7.91 22.97
N GLU A 3 -0.37 -8.27 24.25
CA GLU A 3 -1.62 -8.16 25.00
C GLU A 3 -1.93 -6.70 25.29
N GLY A 4 -3.09 -6.23 24.81
CA GLY A 4 -3.58 -4.88 25.02
C GLY A 4 -4.47 -4.76 26.26
N PRO A 5 -5.09 -3.59 26.47
CA PRO A 5 -6.03 -3.42 27.56
C PRO A 5 -7.29 -4.29 27.37
N ARG A 6 -8.01 -4.51 28.46
CA ARG A 6 -9.41 -4.96 28.39
C ARG A 6 -10.33 -3.77 28.29
N GLY A 7 -11.46 -3.98 27.63
CA GLY A 7 -12.49 -2.96 27.56
C GLY A 7 -13.82 -3.49 27.08
N SER A 8 -14.75 -2.55 26.93
CA SER A 8 -16.10 -2.85 26.49
C SER A 8 -16.24 -2.80 24.97
N LEU A 9 -17.04 -3.69 24.40
CA LEU A 9 -17.45 -3.64 23.00
C LEU A 9 -18.97 -3.67 22.89
N TYR A 10 -19.52 -2.79 22.07
CA TYR A 10 -20.91 -2.81 21.64
C TYR A 10 -20.95 -3.14 20.14
N LEU A 11 -21.76 -4.12 19.76
CA LEU A 11 -21.96 -4.54 18.38
C LEU A 11 -23.45 -4.68 18.10
N ARG A 12 -23.95 -4.02 17.05
CA ARG A 12 -25.28 -4.28 16.52
C ARG A 12 -25.20 -5.22 15.33
N PHE A 13 -25.61 -6.47 15.51
CA PHE A 13 -25.55 -7.52 14.49
C PHE A 13 -26.86 -8.30 14.45
N GLN A 14 -27.37 -8.57 13.25
CA GLN A 14 -28.68 -9.23 13.02
C GLN A 14 -29.85 -8.57 13.77
N ASN A 15 -29.85 -7.23 13.79
CA ASN A 15 -30.84 -6.40 14.50
C ASN A 15 -30.95 -6.71 16.01
N ARG A 16 -29.84 -7.14 16.62
CA ARG A 16 -29.69 -7.31 18.07
C ARG A 16 -28.48 -6.53 18.54
N ASP A 17 -28.58 -6.04 19.76
CA ASP A 17 -27.52 -5.32 20.44
C ASP A 17 -26.75 -6.30 21.31
N TRP A 18 -25.42 -6.33 21.15
CA TRP A 18 -24.51 -7.21 21.84
C TRP A 18 -23.48 -6.38 22.61
N THR A 19 -23.31 -6.64 23.90
CA THR A 19 -22.35 -5.95 24.78
C THR A 19 -21.43 -6.95 25.46
N GLY A 20 -20.17 -6.59 25.63
CA GLY A 20 -19.24 -7.28 26.53
C GLY A 20 -18.33 -6.26 27.19
N GLU A 21 -17.98 -6.47 28.46
CA GLU A 21 -17.21 -5.52 29.28
C GLU A 21 -15.75 -5.97 29.50
N GLU A 22 -15.46 -7.25 29.29
CA GLU A 22 -14.13 -7.87 29.48
C GLU A 22 -13.57 -8.38 28.15
N ILE A 23 -13.72 -7.60 27.08
CA ILE A 23 -13.15 -7.95 25.77
C ILE A 23 -11.64 -7.71 25.83
N GLN A 24 -10.87 -8.75 25.57
CA GLN A 24 -9.42 -8.69 25.50
C GLN A 24 -9.01 -8.18 24.13
N PHE A 25 -8.31 -7.05 24.10
CA PHE A 25 -7.72 -6.54 22.88
C PHE A 25 -6.26 -6.97 22.78
N TYR A 26 -5.77 -7.15 21.55
CA TYR A 26 -4.39 -7.44 21.25
C TYR A 26 -3.90 -6.48 20.18
N SER A 27 -2.67 -5.98 20.34
CA SER A 27 -1.93 -5.42 19.22
C SER A 27 -1.32 -6.57 18.42
N MET A 28 -1.68 -6.64 17.14
CA MET A 28 -1.18 -7.65 16.20
C MET A 28 -0.07 -7.09 15.30
N GLY A 29 0.43 -5.89 15.63
CA GLY A 29 1.36 -5.08 14.84
C GLY A 29 0.86 -3.63 14.82
N GLU A 30 1.55 -2.74 14.11
CA GLU A 30 1.16 -1.32 14.02
C GLU A 30 -0.23 -1.12 13.40
N ASP A 31 -0.58 -2.01 12.45
CA ASP A 31 -1.77 -1.85 11.61
C ASP A 31 -2.89 -2.84 11.93
N SER A 32 -2.87 -3.50 13.09
CA SER A 32 -3.91 -4.48 13.39
C SER A 32 -4.18 -4.67 14.87
N ILE A 33 -5.46 -4.84 15.17
CA ILE A 33 -5.93 -5.22 16.48
C ILE A 33 -6.75 -6.50 16.38
N ALA A 34 -6.65 -7.35 17.40
CA ALA A 34 -7.60 -8.44 17.60
C ALA A 34 -8.43 -8.19 18.85
N ALA A 35 -9.67 -8.66 18.83
CA ALA A 35 -10.57 -8.63 19.98
C ALA A 35 -11.09 -10.05 20.23
N LEU A 36 -10.85 -10.57 21.43
CA LEU A 36 -11.33 -11.86 21.89
C LEU A 36 -12.22 -11.65 23.11
N GLY A 37 -13.36 -12.33 23.17
CA GLY A 37 -14.20 -12.29 24.35
C GLY A 37 -15.58 -12.88 24.11
N THR A 38 -16.51 -12.54 24.98
CA THR A 38 -17.92 -12.94 24.85
C THR A 38 -18.78 -11.70 24.93
N LEU A 39 -19.70 -11.57 23.98
CA LEU A 39 -20.76 -10.56 24.03
C LEU A 39 -22.06 -11.23 24.49
N GLN A 40 -22.91 -10.48 25.17
CA GLN A 40 -24.25 -10.89 25.55
C GLN A 40 -25.27 -9.89 25.02
N ASN A 41 -26.49 -10.34 24.78
CA ASN A 41 -27.60 -9.45 24.43
C ASN A 41 -28.64 -9.38 25.55
N GLU A 42 -29.64 -8.52 25.36
CA GLU A 42 -30.74 -8.31 26.33
C GLU A 42 -31.55 -9.58 26.65
N ARG A 43 -31.46 -10.62 25.82
CA ARG A 43 -32.13 -11.91 26.02
C ARG A 43 -31.28 -12.93 26.79
N GLY A 44 -30.07 -12.55 27.19
CA GLY A 44 -29.11 -13.43 27.88
C GLY A 44 -28.40 -14.43 26.97
N GLU A 45 -28.52 -14.29 25.64
CA GLU A 45 -27.77 -15.12 24.70
C GLU A 45 -26.31 -14.67 24.65
N SER A 46 -25.39 -15.61 24.49
CA SER A 46 -23.95 -15.33 24.42
C SER A 46 -23.40 -15.55 23.00
N LEU A 47 -22.50 -14.68 22.57
CA LEU A 47 -21.76 -14.76 21.31
C LEU A 47 -20.27 -14.72 21.62
N SER A 48 -19.56 -15.82 21.32
CA SER A 48 -18.10 -15.82 21.37
C SER A 48 -17.57 -14.96 20.21
N LEU A 49 -16.80 -13.93 20.55
CA LEU A 49 -16.18 -13.02 19.62
C LEU A 49 -14.71 -13.41 19.45
N ALA A 50 -14.33 -13.68 18.21
CA ALA A 50 -12.94 -13.65 17.76
C ALA A 50 -12.88 -12.80 16.51
N MET A 51 -12.31 -11.61 16.62
CA MET A 51 -12.28 -10.63 15.55
C MET A 51 -10.85 -10.13 15.34
N HIS A 52 -10.47 -9.96 14.08
CA HIS A 52 -9.21 -9.32 13.69
C HIS A 52 -9.54 -8.15 12.76
N LEU A 53 -9.16 -6.94 13.17
CA LEU A 53 -9.34 -5.71 12.41
C LEU A 53 -7.96 -5.23 11.96
N GLY A 54 -7.79 -5.06 10.66
CA GLY A 54 -6.59 -4.44 10.10
C GLY A 54 -6.91 -3.03 9.61
N PHE A 55 -6.15 -2.05 10.09
CA PHE A 55 -6.16 -0.67 9.60
C PHE A 55 -5.07 -0.53 8.53
N GLY A 56 -5.23 0.41 7.58
CA GLY A 56 -4.24 0.62 6.52
C GLY A 56 -3.93 -0.65 5.71
N THR A 57 -4.83 -1.63 5.67
CA THR A 57 -4.59 -2.92 5.01
C THR A 57 -4.58 -2.82 3.50
N GLY A 58 -5.26 -1.81 2.97
CA GLY A 58 -5.58 -1.71 1.55
C GLY A 58 -6.56 -2.79 1.12
N THR A 59 -6.97 -2.72 -0.15
CA THR A 59 -7.85 -3.70 -0.79
C THR A 59 -7.11 -4.62 -1.76
N SER A 60 -5.78 -4.48 -1.84
CA SER A 60 -4.99 -5.15 -2.86
C SER A 60 -5.05 -6.67 -2.81
N THR A 61 -5.01 -7.29 -3.98
CA THR A 61 -4.94 -8.74 -4.16
C THR A 61 -3.88 -9.12 -5.19
N PHE A 62 -3.24 -10.28 -5.00
CA PHE A 62 -2.44 -10.96 -6.01
C PHE A 62 -3.18 -12.17 -6.58
N THR A 63 -3.32 -12.22 -7.90
CA THR A 63 -3.76 -13.43 -8.64
C THR A 63 -2.57 -14.03 -9.37
N LEU A 64 -2.35 -15.33 -9.24
CA LEU A 64 -1.20 -16.00 -9.84
C LEU A 64 -1.54 -16.59 -11.20
N GLU A 65 -0.76 -16.25 -12.22
CA GLU A 65 -0.90 -16.69 -13.60
C GLU A 65 0.48 -17.14 -14.13
N GLY A 66 0.77 -18.44 -14.00
CA GLY A 66 2.09 -18.98 -14.36
C GLY A 66 3.18 -18.41 -13.44
N ASN A 67 4.19 -17.76 -14.01
CA ASN A 67 5.26 -17.06 -13.28
C ASN A 67 4.94 -15.58 -12.99
N VAL A 68 3.71 -15.13 -13.28
CA VAL A 68 3.27 -13.74 -13.09
C VAL A 68 2.30 -13.66 -11.92
N ALA A 69 2.51 -12.69 -11.04
CA ALA A 69 1.57 -12.32 -10.01
C ALA A 69 0.91 -10.99 -10.37
N VAL A 70 -0.39 -11.02 -10.64
CA VAL A 70 -1.15 -9.85 -11.05
C VAL A 70 -1.71 -9.13 -9.83
N LEU A 71 -1.28 -7.89 -9.65
CA LEU A 71 -1.65 -6.99 -8.56
C LEU A 71 -2.78 -6.06 -8.96
N ARG A 72 -3.83 -6.01 -8.13
CA ARG A 72 -4.98 -5.09 -8.25
C ARG A 72 -5.37 -4.55 -6.89
N GLY A 73 -5.93 -3.36 -6.84
CA GLY A 73 -6.51 -2.73 -5.66
C GLY A 73 -5.53 -1.81 -4.93
N GLU A 74 -6.05 -1.15 -3.90
CA GLU A 74 -5.33 -0.17 -3.10
C GLU A 74 -4.31 -0.84 -2.17
N LEU A 75 -3.10 -0.29 -2.11
CA LEU A 75 -1.97 -0.88 -1.40
C LEU A 75 -2.02 -0.57 0.09
N GLY A 76 -1.46 -1.48 0.89
CA GLY A 76 -1.33 -1.31 2.33
C GLY A 76 -0.64 -2.50 2.99
N SER A 77 -0.84 -2.69 4.29
CA SER A 77 -0.22 -3.81 5.03
C SER A 77 -0.65 -5.18 4.54
N GLY A 78 -1.81 -5.29 3.88
CA GLY A 78 -2.23 -6.48 3.16
C GLY A 78 -1.31 -6.80 1.98
N THR A 79 -0.87 -5.79 1.22
CA THR A 79 0.08 -5.96 0.11
C THR A 79 1.40 -6.51 0.61
N PHE A 80 1.93 -5.92 1.69
CA PHE A 80 3.20 -6.36 2.31
C PHE A 80 3.17 -7.84 2.68
N ARG A 81 2.12 -8.28 3.39
CA ARG A 81 1.97 -9.70 3.78
C ARG A 81 1.85 -10.61 2.57
N GLN A 82 1.13 -10.20 1.53
CA GLN A 82 1.01 -10.98 0.29
C GLN A 82 2.35 -11.08 -0.44
N ALA A 83 3.14 -10.02 -0.50
CA ALA A 83 4.48 -10.04 -1.09
C ALA A 83 5.43 -10.99 -0.33
N GLN A 84 5.37 -10.99 1.01
CA GLN A 84 6.10 -11.95 1.84
C GLN A 84 5.67 -13.40 1.56
N TYR A 85 4.36 -13.63 1.45
CA TYR A 85 3.80 -14.94 1.15
C TYR A 85 4.27 -15.45 -0.22
N LEU A 86 4.14 -14.61 -1.25
CA LEU A 86 4.56 -14.89 -2.62
C LEU A 86 6.06 -15.26 -2.66
N ARG A 87 6.93 -14.45 -2.03
CA ARG A 87 8.36 -14.77 -1.95
C ARG A 87 8.66 -16.09 -1.24
N LYS A 88 7.88 -16.44 -0.20
CA LYS A 88 8.14 -17.63 0.62
C LYS A 88 7.61 -18.92 -0.01
N PHE A 89 6.46 -18.85 -0.67
CA PHE A 89 5.70 -20.02 -1.10
C PHE A 89 5.55 -20.15 -2.62
N HIS A 90 5.90 -19.11 -3.37
CA HIS A 90 5.82 -19.07 -4.83
C HIS A 90 7.15 -18.61 -5.46
N PRO A 91 8.26 -19.34 -5.24
CA PRO A 91 9.57 -18.99 -5.80
C PRO A 91 9.64 -19.04 -7.34
N GLU A 92 8.64 -19.65 -7.99
CA GLU A 92 8.47 -19.64 -9.44
C GLU A 92 8.01 -18.30 -10.02
N ILE A 93 7.45 -17.43 -9.18
CA ILE A 93 7.04 -16.10 -9.62
C ILE A 93 8.29 -15.23 -9.75
N ASP A 94 8.42 -14.57 -10.90
CA ASP A 94 9.52 -13.64 -11.18
C ASP A 94 9.02 -12.25 -11.60
N THR A 95 7.70 -12.11 -11.80
CA THR A 95 7.09 -10.92 -12.37
C THR A 95 5.87 -10.50 -11.57
N ILE A 96 5.77 -9.21 -11.26
CA ILE A 96 4.57 -8.57 -10.75
C ILE A 96 3.97 -7.69 -11.84
N LEU A 97 2.75 -8.01 -12.26
CA LEU A 97 1.99 -7.22 -13.23
C LEU A 97 0.99 -6.33 -12.49
N PHE A 98 1.13 -5.02 -12.61
CA PHE A 98 0.29 -4.01 -11.98
C PHE A 98 -0.87 -3.69 -12.92
N GLN A 99 -2.05 -4.29 -12.66
CA GLN A 99 -3.20 -4.06 -13.53
C GLN A 99 -3.94 -2.77 -13.15
N GLU A 100 -4.33 -2.62 -11.89
CA GLU A 100 -5.11 -1.47 -11.42
C GLU A 100 -4.71 -1.18 -9.97
N VAL A 101 -3.81 -0.23 -9.79
CA VAL A 101 -3.20 0.07 -8.50
C VAL A 101 -3.27 1.59 -8.24
N PRO A 102 -4.37 2.09 -7.64
CA PRO A 102 -4.64 3.52 -7.52
C PRO A 102 -3.71 4.26 -6.54
N GLY A 103 -3.06 3.56 -5.61
CA GLY A 103 -2.21 4.18 -4.60
C GLY A 103 -2.06 3.33 -3.35
N SER A 104 -1.54 3.95 -2.29
CA SER A 104 -1.35 3.36 -0.96
C SER A 104 -2.14 4.12 0.10
N VAL A 105 -2.62 3.39 1.11
CA VAL A 105 -3.18 3.98 2.35
C VAL A 105 -2.16 4.05 3.49
N ASN A 106 -0.97 3.50 3.29
CA ASN A 106 0.14 3.52 4.25
C ASN A 106 1.47 3.58 3.48
N ASP A 107 2.05 4.77 3.39
CA ASP A 107 3.28 5.01 2.62
C ASP A 107 4.52 4.35 3.25
N GLU A 108 4.59 4.29 4.59
CA GLU A 108 5.70 3.64 5.30
C GLU A 108 5.77 2.15 4.97
N ILE A 109 4.62 1.47 4.98
CA ILE A 109 4.55 0.07 4.58
C ILE A 109 4.72 -0.11 3.08
N ASN A 110 4.32 0.87 2.27
CA ASN A 110 4.52 0.81 0.83
C ASN A 110 6.01 0.81 0.46
N VAL A 111 6.83 1.67 1.08
CA VAL A 111 8.29 1.68 0.83
C VAL A 111 8.96 0.38 1.28
N GLU A 112 8.52 -0.22 2.39
CA GLU A 112 9.01 -1.52 2.84
C GLU A 112 8.58 -2.66 1.89
N THR A 113 7.36 -2.60 1.37
CA THR A 113 6.89 -3.54 0.34
C THR A 113 7.72 -3.42 -0.92
N GLY A 114 8.06 -2.20 -1.34
CA GLY A 114 8.97 -1.95 -2.46
C GLY A 114 10.35 -2.54 -2.24
N ARG A 115 10.94 -2.37 -1.05
CA ARG A 115 12.22 -2.99 -0.70
C ARG A 115 12.16 -4.52 -0.77
N LEU A 116 11.05 -5.14 -0.35
CA LEU A 116 10.86 -6.59 -0.51
C LEU A 116 10.82 -7.01 -1.98
N ILE A 117 10.11 -6.27 -2.83
CA ILE A 117 10.04 -6.52 -4.28
C ILE A 117 11.43 -6.40 -4.91
N ARG A 118 12.18 -5.33 -4.58
CA ARG A 118 13.54 -5.10 -5.07
C ARG A 118 14.49 -6.22 -4.65
N GLN A 119 14.45 -6.63 -3.37
CA GLN A 119 15.29 -7.71 -2.85
C GLN A 119 14.97 -9.08 -3.48
N ALA A 120 13.71 -9.33 -3.83
CA ALA A 120 13.30 -10.54 -4.51
C ALA A 120 13.71 -10.58 -5.99
N GLY A 121 14.12 -9.44 -6.56
CA GLY A 121 14.56 -9.37 -7.95
C GLY A 121 13.42 -9.44 -8.96
N TYR A 122 12.19 -9.04 -8.58
CA TYR A 122 11.05 -9.11 -9.48
C TYR A 122 11.14 -8.12 -10.64
N THR A 123 10.65 -8.56 -11.80
CA THR A 123 10.25 -7.66 -12.89
C THR A 123 8.92 -7.02 -12.53
N THR A 124 8.77 -5.71 -12.75
CA THR A 124 7.49 -5.02 -12.62
C THR A 124 6.98 -4.58 -13.99
N ILE A 125 5.71 -4.82 -14.27
CA ILE A 125 5.07 -4.53 -15.56
C ILE A 125 3.77 -3.76 -15.33
N VAL A 126 3.54 -2.71 -16.12
CA VAL A 126 2.20 -2.14 -16.32
C VAL A 126 1.77 -2.49 -17.75
N PRO A 127 0.69 -3.29 -17.94
CA PRO A 127 0.20 -3.67 -19.26
C PRO A 127 -0.42 -2.46 -20.01
N GLU A 128 -0.73 -2.63 -21.29
CA GLU A 128 -1.31 -1.58 -22.15
C GLU A 128 -2.62 -1.02 -21.58
N ASP A 129 -3.45 -1.86 -20.96
CA ASP A 129 -4.69 -1.47 -20.29
C ASP A 129 -4.51 -1.30 -18.77
N GLY A 130 -3.26 -1.14 -18.34
CA GLY A 130 -2.88 -1.04 -16.93
C GLY A 130 -2.92 0.39 -16.41
N PHE A 131 -3.21 0.51 -15.12
CA PHE A 131 -3.25 1.77 -14.40
C PHE A 131 -2.49 1.66 -13.08
N ILE A 132 -1.55 2.57 -12.87
CA ILE A 132 -0.91 2.81 -11.59
C ILE A 132 -0.95 4.29 -11.25
N ALA A 133 -1.18 4.62 -9.99
CA ALA A 133 -1.07 5.99 -9.51
C ALA A 133 -0.49 6.05 -8.10
N SER A 134 0.02 7.23 -7.71
CA SER A 134 0.47 7.51 -6.34
C SER A 134 1.48 6.46 -5.84
N GLY A 135 1.31 5.90 -4.64
CA GLY A 135 2.12 4.79 -4.12
C GLY A 135 2.20 3.54 -5.02
N GLY A 136 1.30 3.37 -5.99
CA GLY A 136 1.43 2.36 -7.05
C GLY A 136 2.65 2.60 -7.95
N VAL A 137 2.98 3.86 -8.23
CA VAL A 137 4.21 4.25 -8.96
C VAL A 137 5.45 3.98 -8.14
N ASP A 138 5.41 4.31 -6.84
CA ASP A 138 6.49 4.02 -5.89
C ASP A 138 6.80 2.53 -5.88
N LEU A 139 5.76 1.69 -5.77
CA LEU A 139 5.91 0.25 -5.69
C LEU A 139 6.36 -0.35 -7.03
N PHE A 140 5.87 0.18 -8.16
CA PHE A 140 6.33 -0.21 -9.50
C PHE A 140 7.84 0.06 -9.69
N ALA A 141 8.34 1.20 -9.19
CA ALA A 141 9.75 1.58 -9.31
C ALA A 141 10.72 0.60 -8.60
N ALA A 142 10.20 -0.24 -7.70
CA ALA A 142 10.97 -1.27 -7.02
C ALA A 142 11.49 -2.39 -7.93
N GLY A 143 10.88 -2.59 -9.10
CA GLY A 143 11.34 -3.64 -10.04
C GLY A 143 12.80 -3.48 -10.42
N VAL A 144 13.52 -4.61 -10.52
CA VAL A 144 14.89 -4.63 -11.07
C VAL A 144 14.88 -4.45 -12.58
N ARG A 145 13.81 -4.94 -13.22
CA ARG A 145 13.42 -4.68 -14.60
C ARG A 145 12.03 -4.09 -14.57
N ARG A 146 11.83 -2.97 -15.26
CA ARG A 146 10.60 -2.15 -15.21
C ARG A 146 10.10 -1.90 -16.61
N ILE A 147 8.88 -2.32 -16.88
CA ILE A 147 8.25 -2.28 -18.20
C ILE A 147 6.92 -1.55 -18.09
N ILE A 148 6.72 -0.54 -18.92
CA ILE A 148 5.45 0.15 -19.07
C ILE A 148 5.08 0.01 -20.54
N HIS A 149 3.99 -0.69 -20.83
CA HIS A 149 3.51 -0.85 -22.20
C HIS A 149 2.89 0.44 -22.73
N ASP A 150 2.99 0.67 -24.04
CA ASP A 150 2.27 1.76 -24.70
C ASP A 150 0.76 1.61 -24.41
N GLY A 151 0.11 2.68 -23.97
CA GLY A 151 -1.30 2.70 -23.53
C GLY A 151 -1.48 2.74 -22.01
N ALA A 152 -0.50 2.26 -21.25
CA ALA A 152 -0.55 2.25 -19.79
C ALA A 152 -0.70 3.65 -19.20
N GLN A 153 -1.48 3.77 -18.13
CA GLN A 153 -1.68 5.01 -17.39
C GLN A 153 -0.82 5.03 -16.12
N VAL A 154 0.07 6.02 -16.04
CA VAL A 154 0.98 6.22 -14.88
C VAL A 154 0.73 7.61 -14.29
N GLY A 155 0.10 7.66 -13.13
CA GLY A 155 -0.30 8.90 -12.46
C GLY A 155 0.58 9.24 -11.25
N VAL A 156 1.03 10.49 -11.13
CA VAL A 156 1.75 10.98 -9.95
C VAL A 156 1.06 12.21 -9.37
N HIS A 157 1.16 12.38 -8.05
CA HIS A 157 0.66 13.55 -7.34
C HIS A 157 1.35 13.69 -5.98
N ALA A 158 1.14 14.82 -5.32
CA ALA A 158 1.59 15.06 -3.95
C ALA A 158 0.82 14.22 -2.92
N TRP A 159 1.49 13.76 -1.87
CA TRP A 159 0.79 13.25 -0.69
C TRP A 159 0.29 14.42 0.18
N GLY A 160 -0.74 14.16 0.96
CA GLY A 160 -1.32 15.10 1.90
C GLY A 160 -2.18 14.34 2.90
N ASP A 161 -2.39 14.93 4.07
CA ASP A 161 -3.34 14.41 5.05
C ASP A 161 -4.66 15.16 4.87
N PRO A 162 -5.79 14.50 4.59
CA PRO A 162 -7.08 15.19 4.45
C PRO A 162 -7.63 15.73 5.78
N PHE A 163 -7.03 15.35 6.92
CA PHE A 163 -7.41 15.77 8.27
C PHE A 163 -6.42 16.76 8.90
N GLU A 164 -5.25 16.99 8.28
CA GLU A 164 -4.28 18.01 8.69
C GLU A 164 -4.06 19.03 7.55
N ASP A 165 -3.76 20.28 7.86
CA ASP A 165 -3.40 21.30 6.86
C ASP A 165 -1.96 21.09 6.31
N VAL A 166 -1.55 19.84 6.10
CA VAL A 166 -0.21 19.47 5.64
C VAL A 166 -0.30 18.95 4.20
N VAL A 167 0.09 19.82 3.27
CA VAL A 167 0.29 19.47 1.87
C VAL A 167 1.78 19.38 1.60
N ALA A 168 2.24 18.26 1.04
CA ALA A 168 3.67 18.02 0.83
C ALA A 168 4.36 19.09 -0.04
N GLN A 169 3.61 19.74 -0.94
CA GLN A 169 4.07 20.81 -1.82
C GLN A 169 4.49 22.08 -1.08
N ASP A 170 3.83 22.36 0.05
CA ASP A 170 4.05 23.58 0.83
C ASP A 170 5.22 23.43 1.83
N LEU A 171 5.69 22.20 2.03
CA LEU A 171 6.82 21.92 2.89
C LEU A 171 8.13 22.30 2.19
N PRO A 172 9.08 22.94 2.91
CA PRO A 172 10.41 23.16 2.38
C PRO A 172 11.07 21.84 1.99
N ARG A 173 11.84 21.79 0.90
CA ARG A 173 12.55 20.56 0.46
C ARG A 173 13.43 19.91 1.54
N THR A 174 13.88 20.67 2.54
CA THR A 174 14.68 20.18 3.67
C THR A 174 13.84 19.62 4.82
N HIS A 175 12.52 19.68 4.73
CA HIS A 175 11.60 19.22 5.78
C HIS A 175 11.78 17.72 6.02
N PRO A 176 11.85 17.26 7.28
CA PRO A 176 12.13 15.87 7.61
C PRO A 176 11.10 14.87 7.06
N ALA A 177 9.86 15.29 6.81
CA ALA A 177 8.82 14.44 6.22
C ALA A 177 9.20 13.85 4.85
N HIS A 178 10.08 14.53 4.10
CA HIS A 178 10.52 14.05 2.79
C HIS A 178 11.56 12.93 2.85
N ARG A 179 12.22 12.72 4.00
CA ARG A 179 13.42 11.87 4.10
C ARG A 179 13.18 10.44 3.66
N MET A 180 12.06 9.85 4.10
CA MET A 180 11.72 8.46 3.79
C MET A 180 11.61 8.25 2.28
N GLN A 181 10.84 9.09 1.60
CA GLN A 181 10.61 8.98 0.17
C GLN A 181 11.83 9.35 -0.66
N ILE A 182 12.60 10.37 -0.25
CA ILE A 182 13.90 10.69 -0.87
C ILE A 182 14.83 9.47 -0.83
N GLN A 183 14.96 8.83 0.33
CA GLN A 183 15.80 7.66 0.50
C GLN A 183 15.28 6.49 -0.35
N TYR A 184 13.97 6.22 -0.31
CA TYR A 184 13.36 5.15 -1.09
C TYR A 184 13.62 5.33 -2.58
N PHE A 185 13.32 6.50 -3.14
CA PHE A 185 13.56 6.72 -4.57
C PHE A 185 15.04 6.73 -4.94
N GLN A 186 15.93 7.17 -4.05
CA GLN A 186 17.38 7.05 -4.25
C GLN A 186 17.83 5.59 -4.38
N GLU A 187 17.18 4.65 -3.69
CA GLU A 187 17.42 3.21 -3.84
C GLU A 187 16.84 2.65 -5.16
N MET A 188 15.74 3.24 -5.65
CA MET A 188 14.99 2.68 -6.78
C MET A 188 15.39 3.22 -8.15
N LEU A 189 15.73 4.52 -8.24
CA LEU A 189 15.94 5.25 -9.49
C LEU A 189 17.25 6.06 -9.48
N PRO A 190 17.95 6.22 -10.63
CA PRO A 190 19.20 6.97 -10.71
C PRO A 190 19.13 8.43 -10.26
N ASN A 191 18.01 9.12 -10.51
CA ASN A 191 17.75 10.50 -10.06
C ASN A 191 16.53 10.57 -9.12
N GLY A 192 16.40 9.55 -8.27
CA GLY A 192 15.22 9.33 -7.45
C GLY A 192 14.76 10.50 -6.58
N PRO A 193 15.66 11.18 -5.83
CA PRO A 193 15.27 12.34 -5.04
C PRO A 193 14.58 13.44 -5.86
N GLU A 194 15.05 13.71 -7.08
CA GLU A 194 14.40 14.71 -7.94
C GLU A 194 13.11 14.20 -8.56
N PHE A 195 13.02 12.89 -8.87
CA PHE A 195 11.75 12.29 -9.28
C PHE A 195 10.68 12.46 -8.19
N TYR A 196 11.02 12.21 -6.93
CA TYR A 196 10.11 12.44 -5.81
C TYR A 196 9.61 13.88 -5.75
N PHE A 197 10.49 14.88 -5.86
CA PHE A 197 10.03 16.27 -5.84
C PHE A 197 9.22 16.65 -7.09
N PHE A 198 9.49 16.02 -8.23
CA PHE A 198 8.66 16.14 -9.41
C PHE A 198 7.25 15.60 -9.14
N THR A 199 7.08 14.44 -8.49
CA THR A 199 5.74 13.91 -8.18
C THR A 199 4.95 14.86 -7.31
N LEU A 200 5.60 15.51 -6.33
CA LEU A 200 4.96 16.53 -5.49
C LEU A 200 4.51 17.72 -6.33
N GLN A 201 5.31 18.20 -7.28
CA GLN A 201 4.97 19.38 -8.08
C GLN A 201 3.97 19.12 -9.22
N ALA A 202 3.83 17.86 -9.63
CA ALA A 202 3.07 17.48 -10.82
C ALA A 202 1.56 17.70 -10.65
N ALA A 203 1.01 17.36 -9.49
CA ALA A 203 -0.41 17.56 -9.15
C ALA A 203 -0.60 17.64 -7.62
N PRO A 204 -1.61 18.39 -7.12
CA PRO A 204 -2.02 18.36 -5.71
C PRO A 204 -2.57 16.99 -5.30
N PHE A 205 -2.78 16.77 -4.00
CA PHE A 205 -3.17 15.45 -3.47
C PHE A 205 -4.54 14.95 -3.95
N ASP A 206 -5.40 15.85 -4.41
CA ASP A 206 -6.76 15.59 -4.88
C ASP A 206 -6.88 15.58 -6.42
N ASP A 207 -5.75 15.59 -7.14
CA ASP A 207 -5.68 15.48 -8.60
C ASP A 207 -4.59 14.48 -9.03
N ILE A 208 -4.55 14.14 -10.33
CA ILE A 208 -3.58 13.20 -10.88
C ILE A 208 -2.92 13.77 -12.13
N HIS A 209 -1.59 13.91 -12.10
CA HIS A 209 -0.82 14.14 -13.31
C HIS A 209 -0.48 12.81 -13.97
N PHE A 210 -1.14 12.51 -15.09
CA PHE A 210 -0.78 11.38 -15.93
C PHE A 210 0.50 11.68 -16.73
N MET A 211 1.56 10.96 -16.43
CA MET A 211 2.87 11.16 -17.04
C MET A 211 2.82 10.86 -18.54
N THR A 212 3.41 11.75 -19.32
CA THR A 212 3.67 11.53 -20.75
C THR A 212 4.78 10.49 -20.95
N ARG A 213 4.81 9.87 -22.13
CA ARG A 213 5.92 8.98 -22.52
C ARG A 213 7.29 9.65 -22.38
N LYS A 214 7.37 10.94 -22.69
CA LYS A 214 8.60 11.72 -22.53
C LYS A 214 9.02 11.81 -21.07
N GLU A 215 8.11 12.10 -20.15
CA GLU A 215 8.42 12.16 -18.71
C GLU A 215 8.82 10.78 -18.17
N ILE A 216 8.12 9.71 -18.56
CA ILE A 216 8.47 8.32 -18.18
C ILE A 216 9.93 8.00 -18.59
N GLN A 217 10.34 8.41 -19.80
CA GLN A 217 11.69 8.24 -20.30
C GLN A 217 12.72 9.15 -19.60
N ASP A 218 12.40 10.43 -19.46
CA ASP A 218 13.29 11.42 -18.82
C ASP A 218 13.61 11.01 -17.36
N TRP A 219 12.62 10.47 -16.65
CA TRP A 219 12.76 9.97 -15.27
C TRP A 219 13.29 8.53 -15.16
N ARG A 220 13.47 7.84 -16.29
CA ARG A 220 13.97 6.45 -16.34
C ARG A 220 13.13 5.48 -15.49
N LEU A 221 11.81 5.66 -15.54
CA LEU A 221 10.87 4.75 -14.89
C LEU A 221 10.89 3.36 -15.51
N THR A 222 11.16 3.25 -16.82
CA THR A 222 11.42 1.97 -17.47
C THR A 222 12.91 1.65 -17.47
N THR A 223 13.24 0.36 -17.48
CA THR A 223 14.60 -0.14 -17.75
C THR A 223 14.80 -0.54 -19.20
N GLU A 224 13.72 -0.55 -19.98
CA GLU A 224 13.71 -0.87 -21.41
C GLU A 224 13.15 0.33 -22.22
N PRO A 225 13.61 0.54 -23.47
CA PRO A 225 13.19 1.66 -24.31
C PRO A 225 11.71 1.67 -24.71
#